data_AF-A0A1B3SK37-F1
#
_entry.id   AF-A0A1B3SK37-F1
#
_cell.length_a   1.000
_cell.length_b   1.000
_cell.length_c   1.000
_cell.angle_alpha   90.00
_cell.angle_beta   90.00
_cell.angle_gamma   90.00
#
_symmetry.space_group_name_H-M   'P 1'
#
loop_
_entity.id
_entity.type
_entity.pdbx_description
1 polymer ?
#
loop_
_entity_poly.entity_id
_entity_poly.type
_entity_poly.pdbx_seq_one_letter_code
_entity_poly.pdbx_strand_id
1 'polypeptide(L)'
;MAKDFNTNISFTKGNEIEKIIKALDEGKTIIWAVEYGEKVRDSLAKGKIEFLGNANCELKELKEDCGTCGCGKPANALIYVWR
;
A
#
# COMPACT_ATOMS: atom_id res chain seq x y z
N MET A 1 14.49 4.13 -0.48
CA MET A 1 14.90 5.45 -1.03
C MET A 1 14.15 6.55 -0.28
N ALA A 2 14.43 7.83 -0.54
CA ALA A 2 13.62 8.92 -0.01
C ALA A 2 12.19 8.85 -0.60
N LYS A 3 11.17 9.15 0.20
CA LYS A 3 9.76 9.13 -0.23
C LYS A 3 9.54 10.23 -1.26
N ASP A 4 9.41 9.85 -2.54
CA ASP A 4 9.17 10.81 -3.61
C ASP A 4 7.67 10.90 -3.89
N PHE A 5 7.12 12.10 -3.66
CA PHE A 5 5.73 12.42 -3.93
C PHE A 5 5.52 13.04 -5.32
N ASN A 6 6.60 13.37 -6.05
CA ASN A 6 6.51 13.92 -7.42
C ASN A 6 6.36 12.83 -8.49
N THR A 7 6.64 11.57 -8.15
CA THR A 7 6.60 10.45 -9.10
C THR A 7 5.38 9.55 -8.90
N ASN A 8 4.41 9.71 -9.82
CA ASN A 8 3.43 8.72 -10.26
C ASN A 8 2.75 7.88 -9.16
N ILE A 9 1.95 8.54 -8.33
CA ILE A 9 0.99 7.90 -7.44
C ILE A 9 0.04 7.02 -8.24
N SER A 10 0.15 5.71 -8.09
CA SER A 10 -0.76 4.73 -8.70
C SER A 10 -1.79 4.27 -7.67
N PHE A 11 -3.08 4.28 -8.05
CA PHE A 11 -4.17 3.74 -7.26
C PHE A 11 -4.41 2.29 -7.67
N THR A 12 -4.10 1.34 -6.80
CA THR A 12 -4.29 -0.08 -7.08
C THR A 12 -5.39 -0.65 -6.21
N LYS A 13 -6.34 -1.34 -6.84
CA LYS A 13 -7.31 -2.17 -6.10
C LYS A 13 -6.57 -3.40 -5.57
N GLY A 14 -7.05 -3.93 -4.45
CA GLY A 14 -6.30 -4.93 -3.67
C GLY A 14 -5.89 -6.21 -4.42
N ASN A 15 -6.51 -6.51 -5.56
CA ASN A 15 -6.26 -7.69 -6.37
C ASN A 15 -5.16 -7.52 -7.45
N GLU A 16 -4.46 -6.38 -7.50
CA GLU A 16 -3.47 -6.07 -8.55
C GLU A 16 -2.02 -6.16 -8.06
N ILE A 17 -1.68 -7.21 -7.31
CA ILE A 17 -0.35 -7.40 -6.68
C ILE A 17 0.79 -7.33 -7.70
N GLU A 18 0.65 -7.92 -8.88
CA GLU A 18 1.70 -7.87 -9.92
C GLU A 18 1.96 -6.44 -10.41
N LYS A 19 0.91 -5.61 -10.53
CA LYS A 19 1.06 -4.19 -10.91
C LYS A 19 1.70 -3.39 -9.80
N ILE A 20 1.39 -3.71 -8.54
CA ILE A 20 2.02 -3.12 -7.36
C ILE A 20 3.52 -3.42 -7.36
N ILE A 21 3.91 -4.69 -7.51
CA ILE A 21 5.31 -5.09 -7.54
C ILE A 21 6.04 -4.39 -8.69
N LYS A 22 5.48 -4.41 -9.89
CA LYS A 22 6.06 -3.73 -11.05
C LYS A 22 6.24 -2.23 -10.81
N ALA A 23 5.24 -1.55 -10.24
CA ALA A 23 5.32 -0.12 -9.95
C ALA A 23 6.42 0.18 -8.89
N LEU A 24 6.53 -0.66 -7.87
CA LEU A 24 7.58 -0.55 -6.85
C LEU A 24 8.98 -0.84 -7.42
N ASP A 25 9.11 -1.81 -8.33
CA ASP A 25 10.35 -2.12 -9.06
C ASP A 25 10.78 -0.95 -9.97
N GLU A 26 9.81 -0.25 -10.56
CA GLU A 26 10.03 0.98 -11.34
C GLU A 26 10.36 2.21 -10.47
N GLY A 27 10.42 2.06 -9.14
CA GLY A 27 10.74 3.14 -8.21
C GLY A 27 9.57 4.09 -7.93
N LYS A 28 8.33 3.70 -8.23
CA LYS A 28 7.15 4.53 -7.98
C LYS A 28 6.64 4.39 -6.55
N THR A 29 6.04 5.47 -6.05
CA THR A 29 5.24 5.44 -4.82
C THR A 29 3.79 5.11 -5.18
N ILE A 30 3.17 4.16 -4.49
CA ILE A 30 1.76 3.81 -4.73
C ILE A 30 0.87 4.18 -3.55
N ILE A 31 -0.42 4.41 -3.83
CA ILE A 31 -1.47 4.44 -2.83
C ILE A 31 -2.23 3.13 -2.93
N TRP A 32 -2.19 2.37 -1.84
CA TRP A 32 -2.81 1.06 -1.78
C TRP A 32 -4.02 1.06 -0.84
N ALA A 33 -5.17 0.62 -1.37
CA ALA A 33 -6.39 0.44 -0.60
C ALA A 33 -6.38 -0.92 0.10
N VAL A 34 -6.40 -0.90 1.44
CA VAL A 34 -6.28 -2.09 2.27
C VAL A 34 -7.30 -2.08 3.41
N GLU A 35 -7.57 -3.25 3.96
CA GLU A 35 -8.29 -3.40 5.23
C GLU A 35 -7.30 -3.14 6.37
N TYR A 36 -7.62 -2.20 7.24
CA TYR A 36 -6.86 -1.78 8.43
C TYR A 36 -6.96 -2.79 9.58
N GLY A 37 -6.75 -4.05 9.23
CA GLY A 37 -6.70 -5.18 10.15
C GLY A 37 -5.31 -5.32 10.79
N GLU A 38 -5.17 -6.35 11.62
CA GLU A 38 -3.96 -6.62 12.42
C GLU A 38 -2.68 -6.61 11.58
N LYS A 39 -2.65 -7.32 10.45
CA LYS A 39 -1.47 -7.40 9.57
C LYS A 39 -1.03 -6.04 9.02
N VAL A 40 -1.98 -5.21 8.61
CA VAL A 40 -1.66 -3.87 8.07
C VAL A 40 -1.17 -2.96 9.19
N ARG A 41 -1.76 -3.05 10.38
CA ARG A 41 -1.31 -2.29 11.56
C ARG A 41 0.12 -2.67 11.95
N ASP A 42 0.45 -3.96 11.95
CA ASP A 42 1.80 -4.44 12.24
C ASP A 42 2.82 -3.96 11.20
N SER A 43 2.46 -4.03 9.92
CA SER A 43 3.31 -3.48 8.85
C SER A 43 3.54 -1.98 8.99
N LEU A 44 2.49 -1.22 9.30
CA LEU A 44 2.58 0.21 9.54
C LEU A 44 3.42 0.55 10.77
N ALA A 45 3.29 -0.21 11.86
CA ALA A 45 4.10 -0.04 13.06
C ALA A 45 5.59 -0.33 12.80
N LYS A 46 5.89 -1.32 11.96
CA LYS A 46 7.24 -1.63 11.48
C LYS A 46 7.74 -0.64 10.40
N GLY A 47 6.85 0.15 9.81
CA GLY A 47 7.10 0.95 8.61
C GLY A 47 7.43 0.15 7.36
N LYS A 48 7.14 -1.16 7.34
CA LYS A 48 7.55 -2.09 6.27
C LYS A 48 6.52 -3.18 5.97
N ILE A 49 6.42 -3.54 4.70
CA ILE A 49 5.62 -4.65 4.17
C ILE A 49 6.57 -5.75 3.66
N GLU A 50 6.76 -6.79 4.48
CA GLU A 50 7.73 -7.86 4.23
C GLU A 50 7.45 -8.62 2.93
N PHE A 51 6.18 -8.94 2.64
CA PHE A 51 5.80 -9.69 1.43
C PHE A 51 5.96 -8.91 0.12
N LEU A 52 6.14 -7.57 0.18
CA LEU A 52 6.45 -6.73 -0.99
C LEU A 52 7.95 -6.48 -1.14
N GLY A 53 8.78 -7.39 -0.63
CA GLY A 53 10.24 -7.27 -0.66
C GLY A 53 10.74 -6.20 0.30
N ASN A 54 10.18 -6.13 1.51
CA ASN A 54 10.47 -5.12 2.52
C ASN A 54 10.21 -3.67 2.05
N ALA A 55 9.18 -3.46 1.24
CA ALA A 55 8.76 -2.12 0.85
C ALA A 55 8.40 -1.28 2.09
N ASN A 56 8.79 -0.01 2.09
CA ASN A 56 8.39 0.94 3.12
C ASN A 56 6.89 1.21 3.02
N CYS A 57 6.24 1.49 4.15
CA CYS A 57 4.84 1.88 4.16
C CYS A 57 4.51 2.92 5.22
N GLU A 58 3.44 3.67 4.97
CA GLU A 58 2.93 4.68 5.89
C GLU A 58 1.42 4.84 5.72
N LEU A 59 0.71 5.15 6.80
CA LEU A 59 -0.71 5.42 6.76
C LEU A 59 -0.94 6.78 6.07
N LYS A 60 -1.72 6.80 5.00
CA LYS A 60 -2.17 8.03 4.36
C LYS A 60 -3.42 8.57 5.05
N GLU A 61 -4.47 7.75 5.09
CA GLU A 61 -5.76 8.10 5.68
C GLU A 61 -6.56 6.84 6.02
N LEU A 62 -7.44 6.97 7.01
CA LEU A 62 -8.52 6.02 7.28
C LEU A 62 -9.79 6.55 6.63
N LYS A 63 -10.52 5.69 5.93
CA LYS A 63 -11.75 6.07 5.22
C LYS A 63 -12.68 4.88 5.15
N GLU A 64 -13.97 5.08 5.38
CA GLU A 64 -14.92 3.97 5.56
C GLU A 64 -15.08 3.06 4.34
N ASP A 65 -14.89 3.59 3.13
CA ASP A 65 -14.93 2.83 1.89
C ASP A 65 -13.83 3.28 0.91
N CYS A 66 -12.81 2.45 0.79
CA CYS A 66 -11.74 2.56 -0.18
C CYS A 66 -11.86 1.50 -1.30
N GLY A 67 -13.00 0.83 -1.41
CA GLY A 67 -13.22 -0.31 -2.29
C GLY A 67 -12.92 -1.64 -1.60
N THR A 68 -12.31 -2.57 -2.33
CA THR A 68 -12.08 -3.95 -1.84
C THR A 68 -10.59 -4.22 -1.69
N CYS A 69 -10.21 -4.66 -0.49
CA CYS A 69 -8.88 -5.15 -0.16
C CYS A 69 -8.57 -6.44 -0.93
N GLY A 70 -7.29 -6.77 -1.12
CA GLY A 70 -6.87 -7.96 -1.87
C GLY A 70 -7.34 -9.28 -1.28
N CYS A 71 -7.68 -9.27 0.01
CA CYS A 71 -8.29 -10.39 0.71
C CYS A 71 -9.81 -10.52 0.53
N GLY A 72 -10.43 -9.66 -0.29
CA GLY A 72 -11.89 -9.65 -0.52
C GLY A 72 -12.70 -8.90 0.53
N LYS A 73 -12.06 -8.41 1.61
CA LYS A 73 -12.71 -7.57 2.62
C LYS A 73 -12.86 -6.11 2.16
N PRO A 74 -13.79 -5.33 2.73
CA PRO A 74 -13.83 -3.88 2.54
C PRO A 74 -12.50 -3.23 2.92
N ALA A 75 -11.93 -2.43 2.03
CA ALA A 75 -10.78 -1.60 2.35
C ALA A 75 -11.27 -0.36 3.09
N ASN A 76 -10.68 -0.09 4.25
CA ASN A 76 -11.02 1.05 5.10
C ASN A 76 -9.80 1.95 5.43
N ALA A 77 -8.69 1.74 4.73
CA ALA A 77 -7.50 2.56 4.82
C ALA A 77 -6.81 2.69 3.47
N LEU A 78 -6.14 3.82 3.29
CA LEU A 78 -5.16 4.03 2.24
C LEU A 78 -3.78 4.12 2.87
N ILE A 79 -2.83 3.39 2.30
CA ILE A 79 -1.43 3.42 2.72
C ILE A 79 -0.54 3.83 1.55
N TYR A 80 0.51 4.59 1.85
CA TYR A 80 1.61 4.78 0.92
C TYR A 80 2.54 3.57 0.97
N VAL A 81 3.01 3.12 -0.19
CA VAL A 81 4.04 2.06 -0.29
C VAL A 81 5.11 2.46 -1.30
N TRP A 82 6.38 2.30 -0.95
CA TRP A 82 7.54 2.63 -1.80
C TRP A 82 8.78 1.82 -1.40
N ARG A 83 9.84 1.81 -2.22
CA ARG A 83 11.12 1.15 -1.89
C ARG A 83 12.25 2.12 -1.58
#